data_AF-A0A1V6DF25-F1
#
_entry.id   AF-A0A1V6DF25-F1
#
_cell.length_a   1.000
_cell.length_b   1.000
_cell.length_c   1.000
_cell.angle_alpha   90.00
_cell.angle_beta   90.00
_cell.angle_gamma   90.00
#
_symmetry.space_group_name_H-M   'P 1'
#
loop_
_entity.id
_entity.type
_entity.pdbx_description
1 polymer ?
#
loop_
_entity_poly.entity_id
_entity_poly.type
_entity_poly.pdbx_seq_one_letter_code
_entity_poly.pdbx_strand_id
1 'polypeptide(L)'
;MPRLTIDNQEVEVPAGATVLDAARQLGIDIPTLCHMPGMPPATSCMVCVVKVNDKPRLAPSCALKAEDGMRIQSQCDEVLEARRVALELLLAEHVGDCMGPCQLICPAGMNIPLMIRQIRAGGLEDASVTVKRHIALPAVLGRVCHAPCEKGCRRAQADAAVSICLLKRFVADTDLAREQPYLPVRQATTGKKVAIVGAGPTGASAAWHLLQEGHAVTIIDEQGRPGGMLHKIDAGQLAPDVIRAEMDLIVRLGAEFRLGCRVGADVTLDELCRDYDAVLLAVGEASPSAGDLAQKAGLAPQQGKPAVRLAVDRRTFRTSLAGVFAAGGATRAGKHAVLAVADGQAAACAIGQFLAGADVTGPVKPFNVSLGKLLEGEITAFMSSADPAARTQTQPHQPLSPAQARDESARCLHCDCRKADSCRLRQFSGQYGAKPARYRNRQVAFCQRTDHPRLVYESGKCIACGICIRIVEQAGQSPGLCFTGRGFGVTVSIPFNGTIEEAVGGLADQLVSACPTAAWAYRD
;
A
#
# COMPACT_ATOMS: atom_id res chain seq x y z
N MET A 1 38.59 4.27 -24.86
CA MET A 1 37.33 4.13 -24.11
C MET A 1 37.57 3.04 -23.08
N PRO A 2 37.34 3.27 -21.78
CA PRO A 2 37.55 2.23 -20.77
C PRO A 2 36.66 1.01 -21.01
N ARG A 3 37.24 -0.20 -20.90
CA ARG A 3 36.52 -1.46 -20.93
C ARG A 3 36.53 -2.12 -19.56
N LEU A 4 35.37 -2.48 -19.04
CA LEU A 4 35.22 -3.07 -17.71
C LEU A 4 34.14 -4.15 -17.70
N THR A 5 34.15 -4.97 -16.65
CA THR A 5 33.16 -6.02 -16.42
C THR A 5 32.34 -5.71 -15.17
N ILE A 6 31.01 -5.77 -15.25
CA ILE A 6 30.09 -5.63 -14.12
C ILE A 6 29.21 -6.89 -14.07
N ASP A 7 29.26 -7.63 -12.96
CA ASP A 7 28.48 -8.87 -12.78
C ASP A 7 28.62 -9.85 -13.98
N ASN A 8 29.86 -10.04 -14.43
CA ASN A 8 30.26 -10.88 -15.58
C ASN A 8 29.79 -10.38 -16.96
N GLN A 9 29.28 -9.16 -17.07
CA GLN A 9 28.94 -8.52 -18.34
C GLN A 9 29.96 -7.45 -18.71
N GLU A 10 30.52 -7.52 -19.92
CA GLU A 10 31.51 -6.57 -20.41
C GLU A 10 30.83 -5.34 -21.03
N VAL A 11 31.39 -4.15 -20.78
CA VAL A 11 30.93 -2.89 -21.36
C VAL A 11 32.10 -1.97 -21.67
N GLU A 12 31.97 -1.22 -22.75
CA GLU A 12 32.89 -0.17 -23.13
C GLU A 12 32.17 1.19 -23.04
N VAL A 13 32.76 2.15 -22.34
CA VAL A 13 32.14 3.46 -22.04
C VAL A 13 33.01 4.63 -22.48
N PRO A 14 32.44 5.83 -22.69
CA PRO A 14 33.22 7.04 -22.94
C PRO A 14 34.21 7.35 -21.80
N ALA A 15 35.34 7.98 -22.14
CA ALA A 15 36.30 8.41 -21.14
C ALA A 15 35.64 9.39 -20.13
N GLY A 16 35.89 9.17 -18.84
CA GLY A 16 35.30 9.98 -17.76
C GLY A 16 33.92 9.52 -17.28
N ALA A 17 33.31 8.51 -17.91
CA ALA A 17 32.09 7.86 -17.41
C ALA A 17 32.32 7.22 -16.02
N THR A 18 31.25 7.13 -15.24
CA THR A 18 31.28 6.43 -13.94
C THR A 18 30.92 4.96 -14.09
N VAL A 19 31.23 4.15 -13.08
CA VAL A 19 30.77 2.75 -13.00
C VAL A 19 29.24 2.67 -12.99
N LEU A 20 28.55 3.66 -12.42
CA LEU A 20 27.10 3.74 -12.49
C LEU A 20 26.58 3.96 -13.93
N ASP A 21 27.28 4.78 -14.72
CA ASP A 21 26.91 4.99 -16.13
C ASP A 21 27.12 3.71 -16.95
N ALA A 22 28.22 3.00 -16.70
CA ALA A 22 28.51 1.70 -17.28
C ALA A 22 27.43 0.65 -16.93
N ALA A 23 27.00 0.59 -15.67
CA ALA A 23 25.93 -0.31 -15.23
C ALA A 23 24.59 0.00 -15.92
N ARG A 24 24.23 1.28 -16.05
CA ARG A 24 23.02 1.71 -16.76
C ARG A 24 23.03 1.30 -18.23
N GLN A 25 24.17 1.38 -18.91
CA GLN A 25 24.31 0.94 -20.30
C GLN A 25 24.08 -0.57 -20.45
N LEU A 26 24.41 -1.37 -19.44
CA LEU A 26 24.14 -2.81 -19.38
C LEU A 26 22.72 -3.17 -18.91
N GLY A 27 21.90 -2.19 -18.51
CA GLY A 27 20.62 -2.44 -17.87
C GLY A 27 20.72 -3.02 -16.45
N ILE A 28 21.90 -2.92 -15.81
CA ILE A 28 22.11 -3.35 -14.43
C ILE A 28 21.64 -2.22 -13.49
N ASP A 29 20.60 -2.50 -12.68
CA ASP A 29 20.08 -1.55 -11.72
C ASP A 29 20.96 -1.47 -10.47
N ILE A 30 21.71 -0.37 -10.33
CA ILE A 30 22.41 0.00 -9.11
C ILE A 30 21.63 1.13 -8.42
N PRO A 31 21.11 0.90 -7.20
CA PRO A 31 20.23 1.85 -6.54
C PRO A 31 20.96 3.12 -6.12
N THR A 32 20.28 4.26 -6.22
CA THR A 32 20.79 5.57 -5.81
C THR A 32 19.72 6.35 -5.05
N LEU A 33 20.10 7.14 -4.06
CA LEU A 33 19.15 8.10 -3.43
C LEU A 33 19.62 9.54 -3.61
N CYS A 34 20.92 9.80 -3.45
CA CYS A 34 21.48 11.15 -3.52
C CYS A 34 22.04 11.55 -4.89
N HIS A 35 21.88 10.73 -5.92
CA HIS A 35 22.37 11.00 -7.28
C HIS A 35 21.25 11.54 -8.16
N MET A 36 21.55 12.59 -8.92
CA MET A 36 20.71 13.17 -9.97
C MET A 36 21.56 13.35 -11.23
N PRO A 37 21.09 12.94 -12.42
CA PRO A 37 21.78 13.20 -13.68
C PRO A 37 22.04 14.70 -13.87
N GLY A 38 23.21 15.05 -14.41
CA GLY A 38 23.60 16.45 -14.61
C GLY A 38 24.12 17.18 -13.36
N MET A 39 24.22 16.49 -12.21
CA MET A 39 24.82 17.04 -10.99
C MET A 39 26.07 16.26 -10.56
N PRO A 40 27.06 16.91 -9.93
CA PRO A 40 28.17 16.22 -9.29
C PRO A 40 27.69 15.18 -8.26
N PRO A 41 28.36 14.03 -8.15
CA PRO A 41 27.94 12.98 -7.24
C PRO A 41 28.17 13.38 -5.77
N ALA A 42 27.11 13.32 -4.96
CA ALA A 42 27.21 13.63 -3.53
C ALA A 42 27.84 12.51 -2.70
N THR A 43 27.71 11.25 -3.14
CA THR A 43 28.15 10.02 -2.42
C THR A 43 27.60 9.82 -1.00
N SER A 44 26.71 10.68 -0.51
CA SER A 44 26.26 10.66 0.89
C SER A 44 25.34 9.49 1.27
N CYS A 45 24.53 8.98 0.34
CA CYS A 45 23.58 7.91 0.67
C CYS A 45 24.23 6.52 0.79
N MET A 46 25.39 6.30 0.16
CA MET A 46 26.11 5.02 0.10
C MET A 46 25.31 3.81 -0.42
N VAL A 47 24.10 4.00 -0.95
CA VAL A 47 23.29 2.90 -1.51
C VAL A 47 23.84 2.38 -2.85
N CYS A 48 24.58 3.22 -3.59
CA CYS A 48 25.16 2.86 -4.90
C CYS A 48 26.50 2.11 -4.80
N VAL A 49 26.86 1.59 -3.63
CA VAL A 49 28.13 0.90 -3.44
C VAL A 49 28.24 -0.36 -4.30
N VAL A 50 29.46 -0.62 -4.75
CA VAL A 50 29.87 -1.80 -5.49
C VAL A 50 31.22 -2.30 -4.96
N LYS A 51 31.50 -3.58 -5.20
CA LYS A 51 32.79 -4.18 -4.91
C LYS A 51 33.67 -4.13 -6.15
N VAL A 52 34.91 -3.67 -5.99
CA VAL A 52 35.95 -3.77 -7.01
C VAL A 52 36.83 -4.94 -6.62
N ASN A 53 36.91 -6.00 -7.44
CA ASN A 53 37.50 -7.27 -7.02
C ASN A 53 38.92 -7.15 -6.45
N ASP A 54 39.72 -6.26 -7.04
CA ASP A 54 41.13 -6.09 -6.70
C ASP A 54 41.36 -5.01 -5.62
N LYS A 55 40.29 -4.49 -4.98
CA LYS A 55 40.37 -3.48 -3.90
C LYS A 55 39.66 -3.98 -2.65
N PRO A 56 40.21 -3.73 -1.45
CA PRO A 56 39.65 -4.21 -0.19
C PRO A 56 38.43 -3.42 0.30
N ARG A 57 38.04 -2.33 -0.37
CA ARG A 57 36.96 -1.45 0.06
C ARG A 57 35.89 -1.34 -1.02
N LEU A 58 34.64 -1.30 -0.58
CA LEU A 58 33.52 -0.92 -1.43
C LEU A 58 33.66 0.54 -1.88
N ALA A 59 33.19 0.83 -3.10
CA ALA A 59 33.27 2.16 -3.69
C ALA A 59 31.89 2.60 -4.19
N PRO A 60 31.54 3.90 -4.07
CA PRO A 60 30.30 4.43 -4.62
C PRO A 60 30.38 4.48 -6.15
N SER A 61 29.61 3.64 -6.83
CA SER A 61 29.58 3.57 -8.31
C SER A 61 29.25 4.91 -8.98
N CYS A 62 28.49 5.77 -8.29
CA CYS A 62 28.08 7.07 -8.81
C CYS A 62 29.21 8.10 -8.93
N ALA A 63 30.34 7.88 -8.27
CA ALA A 63 31.53 8.73 -8.34
C ALA A 63 32.78 8.00 -8.83
N LEU A 64 32.80 6.66 -8.73
CA LEU A 64 33.90 5.84 -9.21
C LEU A 64 34.00 5.94 -10.74
N LYS A 65 35.14 6.44 -11.24
CA LYS A 65 35.43 6.49 -12.68
C LYS A 65 35.67 5.08 -13.22
N ALA A 66 35.14 4.81 -14.41
CA ALA A 66 35.42 3.57 -15.12
C ALA A 66 36.86 3.60 -15.64
N GLU A 67 37.64 2.59 -15.26
CA GLU A 67 39.01 2.37 -15.72
C GLU A 67 39.08 1.03 -16.47
N ASP A 68 40.04 0.94 -17.38
CA ASP A 68 40.23 -0.25 -18.20
C ASP A 68 40.60 -1.46 -17.33
N GLY A 69 40.01 -2.62 -17.62
CA GLY A 69 40.23 -3.87 -16.90
C GLY A 69 39.55 -3.96 -15.53
N MET A 70 38.74 -2.96 -15.11
CA MET A 70 38.00 -3.04 -13.85
C MET A 70 37.02 -4.23 -13.84
N ARG A 71 36.97 -4.94 -12.70
CA ARG A 71 36.00 -5.99 -12.42
C ARG A 71 35.15 -5.61 -11.22
N ILE A 72 33.86 -5.42 -11.47
CA ILE A 72 32.89 -4.90 -10.52
C ILE A 72 31.86 -5.98 -10.19
N GLN A 73 31.52 -6.11 -8.91
CA GLN A 73 30.39 -6.89 -8.43
C GLN A 73 29.37 -5.96 -7.79
N SER A 74 28.11 -6.06 -8.21
CA SER A 74 27.01 -5.24 -7.68
C SER A 74 25.97 -6.06 -6.89
N GLN A 75 26.04 -7.39 -6.95
CA GLN A 75 25.07 -8.33 -6.36
C GLN A 75 25.70 -9.35 -5.38
N CYS A 76 26.90 -9.12 -4.86
CA CYS A 76 27.50 -10.02 -3.86
C CYS A 76 27.03 -9.68 -2.43
N ASP A 77 27.09 -10.66 -1.51
CA ASP A 77 26.62 -10.53 -0.13
C ASP A 77 27.17 -9.30 0.60
N GLU A 78 28.45 -8.99 0.38
CA GLU A 78 29.11 -7.81 0.97
C GLU A 78 28.46 -6.49 0.51
N VAL A 79 28.10 -6.40 -0.77
CA VAL A 79 27.42 -5.22 -1.33
C VAL A 79 25.99 -5.14 -0.83
N LEU A 80 25.27 -6.26 -0.81
CA LEU A 80 23.88 -6.32 -0.34
C LEU A 80 23.79 -5.93 1.15
N GLU A 81 24.72 -6.42 1.98
CA GLU A 81 24.82 -6.06 3.39
C GLU A 81 25.15 -4.58 3.57
N ALA A 82 26.12 -4.05 2.82
CA ALA A 82 26.48 -2.64 2.89
C ALA A 82 25.32 -1.71 2.49
N ARG A 83 24.55 -2.07 1.46
CA ARG A 83 23.32 -1.34 1.06
C ARG A 83 22.28 -1.36 2.16
N ARG A 84 22.04 -2.53 2.77
CA ARG A 84 21.11 -2.67 3.89
C ARG A 84 21.53 -1.80 5.08
N VAL A 85 22.81 -1.83 5.46
CA VAL A 85 23.34 -0.98 6.54
C VAL A 85 23.22 0.50 6.21
N ALA A 86 23.52 0.91 4.98
CA ALA A 86 23.36 2.30 4.55
C ALA A 86 21.90 2.77 4.70
N LEU A 87 20.93 1.95 4.27
CA LEU A 87 19.50 2.25 4.42
C LEU A 87 19.08 2.32 5.89
N GLU A 88 19.56 1.39 6.74
CA GLU A 88 19.28 1.39 8.18
C GLU A 88 19.83 2.64 8.89
N LEU A 89 21.01 3.14 8.46
CA LEU A 89 21.58 4.39 8.95
C LEU A 89 20.78 5.61 8.48
N LEU A 90 20.36 5.66 7.22
CA LEU A 90 19.47 6.72 6.71
C LEU A 90 18.11 6.75 7.41
N LEU A 91 17.66 5.61 7.93
CA LEU A 91 16.42 5.47 8.69
C LEU A 91 16.57 5.78 10.18
N ALA A 92 17.79 5.94 10.70
CA ALA A 92 18.04 6.10 12.13
C ALA A 92 17.31 7.30 12.74
N GLU A 93 17.15 8.38 11.95
CA GLU A 93 16.47 9.62 12.32
C GLU A 93 15.14 9.82 11.60
N HIS A 94 14.63 8.78 10.94
CA HIS A 94 13.40 8.88 10.17
C HIS A 94 12.20 9.06 11.10
N VAL A 95 11.57 10.23 11.02
CA VAL A 95 10.36 10.59 11.77
C VAL A 95 9.23 10.85 10.80
N GLY A 96 8.30 9.90 10.75
CA GLY A 96 7.12 9.95 9.90
C GLY A 96 6.52 8.56 9.75
N ASP A 97 5.20 8.49 9.55
CA ASP A 97 4.57 7.25 9.14
C ASP A 97 4.72 7.07 7.62
N CYS A 98 5.23 5.92 7.17
CA CYS A 98 5.19 5.57 5.75
C CYS A 98 3.75 5.35 5.28
N MET A 99 2.94 4.69 6.11
CA MET A 99 1.52 4.47 5.91
C MET A 99 0.77 4.97 7.14
N GLY A 100 -0.28 5.76 6.92
CA GLY A 100 -1.05 6.33 8.03
C GLY A 100 -1.62 5.24 8.95
N PRO A 101 -1.78 5.52 10.26
CA PRO A 101 -2.27 4.54 11.22
C PRO A 101 -3.67 4.02 10.88
N CYS A 102 -4.51 4.86 10.26
CA CYS A 102 -5.84 4.48 9.77
C CYS A 102 -5.77 3.43 8.64
N GLN A 103 -4.75 3.48 7.77
CA GLN A 103 -4.53 2.49 6.72
C GLN A 103 -3.98 1.18 7.31
N LEU A 104 -3.00 1.27 8.22
CA LEU A 104 -2.38 0.09 8.85
C LEU A 104 -3.37 -0.75 9.67
N ILE A 105 -4.30 -0.09 10.37
CA ILE A 105 -5.31 -0.78 11.18
C ILE A 105 -6.51 -1.26 10.35
N CYS A 106 -6.70 -0.75 9.13
CA CYS A 106 -7.75 -1.21 8.24
C CYS A 106 -7.44 -2.64 7.79
N PRO A 107 -8.31 -3.64 8.05
CA PRO A 107 -8.00 -5.00 7.65
C PRO A 107 -7.81 -5.19 6.14
N ALA A 108 -8.53 -4.40 5.33
CA ALA A 108 -8.40 -4.41 3.87
C ALA A 108 -7.19 -3.58 3.37
N GLY A 109 -6.51 -2.82 4.24
CA GLY A 109 -5.35 -2.01 3.85
C GLY A 109 -5.66 -0.80 2.97
N MET A 110 -6.94 -0.38 2.90
CA MET A 110 -7.39 0.77 2.10
C MET A 110 -6.56 2.03 2.38
N ASN A 111 -6.10 2.68 1.30
CA ASN A 111 -5.36 3.95 1.36
C ASN A 111 -6.30 5.12 1.69
N ILE A 112 -6.73 5.17 2.96
CA ILE A 112 -7.65 6.17 3.51
C ILE A 112 -7.12 7.59 3.35
N PRO A 113 -5.84 7.90 3.65
CA PRO A 113 -5.36 9.27 3.49
C PRO A 113 -5.40 9.77 2.05
N LEU A 114 -5.09 8.92 1.06
CA LEU A 114 -5.21 9.28 -0.36
C LEU A 114 -6.67 9.52 -0.76
N MET A 115 -7.60 8.66 -0.34
CA MET A 115 -9.04 8.90 -0.58
C MET A 115 -9.47 10.27 -0.02
N ILE A 116 -9.05 10.61 1.20
CA ILE A 116 -9.41 11.87 1.84
C ILE A 116 -8.86 13.07 1.05
N ARG A 117 -7.59 13.01 0.59
CA ARG A 117 -7.01 14.05 -0.27
C ARG A 117 -7.78 14.20 -1.58
N GLN A 118 -8.16 13.09 -2.22
CA GLN A 118 -8.94 13.10 -3.46
C GLN A 118 -10.33 13.70 -3.26
N ILE A 119 -11.02 13.38 -2.15
CA ILE A 119 -12.30 14.03 -1.80
C ILE A 119 -12.11 15.54 -1.62
N ARG A 120 -11.08 15.95 -0.86
CA ARG A 120 -10.77 17.38 -0.63
C ARG A 120 -10.52 18.12 -1.96
N ALA A 121 -9.81 17.49 -2.88
CA ALA A 121 -9.52 18.02 -4.21
C ALA A 121 -10.73 17.96 -5.18
N GLY A 122 -11.84 17.33 -4.78
CA GLY A 122 -13.01 17.12 -5.64
C GLY A 122 -12.89 15.97 -6.65
N GLY A 123 -11.79 15.22 -6.61
CA GLY A 123 -11.50 14.07 -7.48
C GLY A 123 -12.21 12.79 -7.01
N LEU A 124 -13.55 12.76 -7.10
CA LEU A 124 -14.34 11.62 -6.62
C LEU A 124 -14.13 10.34 -7.43
N GLU A 125 -13.80 10.45 -8.72
CA GLU A 125 -13.49 9.29 -9.55
C GLU A 125 -12.20 8.60 -9.07
N ASP A 126 -11.15 9.39 -8.84
CA ASP A 126 -9.89 8.89 -8.29
C ASP A 126 -10.07 8.33 -6.88
N ALA A 127 -10.93 8.94 -6.06
CA ALA A 127 -11.31 8.42 -4.75
C ALA A 127 -11.99 7.04 -4.85
N SER A 128 -12.89 6.85 -5.82
CA SER A 128 -13.53 5.56 -6.10
C SER A 128 -12.51 4.50 -6.51
N VAL A 129 -11.56 4.85 -7.38
CA VAL A 129 -10.43 3.97 -7.76
C VAL A 129 -9.63 3.56 -6.52
N THR A 130 -9.23 4.53 -5.69
CA THR A 130 -8.45 4.29 -4.46
C THR A 130 -9.17 3.37 -3.48
N VAL A 131 -10.47 3.58 -3.27
CA VAL A 131 -11.29 2.74 -2.37
C VAL A 131 -11.42 1.33 -2.94
N LYS A 132 -11.82 1.22 -4.21
CA LYS A 132 -12.12 -0.06 -4.86
C LYS A 132 -10.88 -0.89 -5.23
N ARG A 133 -9.68 -0.31 -5.14
CA ARG A 133 -8.41 -1.04 -5.20
C ARG A 133 -8.28 -2.10 -4.10
N HIS A 134 -8.88 -1.86 -2.93
CA HIS A 134 -8.77 -2.74 -1.76
C HIS A 134 -10.11 -3.22 -1.22
N ILE A 135 -11.21 -2.52 -1.53
CA ILE A 135 -12.52 -2.85 -0.99
C ILE A 135 -13.47 -3.13 -2.14
N ALA A 136 -13.88 -4.39 -2.28
CA ALA A 136 -14.87 -4.80 -3.29
C ALA A 136 -16.30 -4.31 -2.99
N LEU A 137 -16.62 -4.10 -1.70
CA LEU A 137 -17.97 -3.74 -1.22
C LEU A 137 -17.97 -2.44 -0.36
N PRO A 138 -17.50 -1.30 -0.91
CA PRO A 138 -17.32 -0.08 -0.12
C PRO A 138 -18.61 0.57 0.36
N ALA A 139 -19.74 0.47 -0.37
CA ALA A 139 -21.03 1.01 0.04
C ALA A 139 -21.64 0.20 1.19
N VAL A 140 -21.54 -1.14 1.15
CA VAL A 140 -21.86 -2.02 2.27
C VAL A 140 -20.97 -1.68 3.47
N LEU A 141 -19.64 -1.66 3.30
CA LEU A 141 -18.73 -1.34 4.40
C LEU A 141 -18.90 0.10 4.90
N GLY A 142 -19.45 1.01 4.11
CA GLY A 142 -19.80 2.37 4.54
C GLY A 142 -20.88 2.39 5.63
N ARG A 143 -21.69 1.33 5.71
CA ARG A 143 -22.84 1.21 6.62
C ARG A 143 -22.61 0.23 7.79
N VAL A 144 -21.82 -0.81 7.57
CA VAL A 144 -21.70 -1.93 8.54
C VAL A 144 -20.30 -2.11 9.13
N CYS A 145 -19.31 -1.34 8.66
CA CYS A 145 -17.97 -1.40 9.22
C CYS A 145 -17.94 -0.80 10.63
N HIS A 146 -17.25 -1.47 11.55
CA HIS A 146 -17.02 -0.97 12.92
C HIS A 146 -15.91 0.11 13.00
N ALA A 147 -15.51 0.65 11.84
CA ALA A 147 -14.54 1.72 11.67
C ALA A 147 -13.24 1.58 12.50
N PRO A 148 -12.47 0.47 12.36
CA PRO A 148 -11.20 0.33 13.09
C PRO A 148 -10.22 1.46 12.74
N CYS A 149 -10.28 1.95 11.50
CA CYS A 149 -9.53 3.10 11.01
C CYS A 149 -9.75 4.39 11.81
N GLU A 150 -10.96 4.63 12.31
CA GLU A 150 -11.27 5.79 13.14
C GLU A 150 -10.71 5.64 14.56
N LYS A 151 -10.66 4.41 15.09
CA LYS A 151 -10.02 4.11 16.39
C LYS A 151 -8.51 4.33 16.37
N GLY A 152 -7.87 4.12 15.22
CA GLY A 152 -6.45 4.42 15.00
C GLY A 152 -6.16 5.84 14.53
N CYS A 153 -7.17 6.71 14.40
CA CYS A 153 -6.98 8.05 13.85
C CYS A 153 -6.23 8.95 14.83
N ARG A 154 -5.06 9.47 14.41
CA ARG A 154 -4.21 10.35 15.22
C ARG A 154 -4.93 11.62 15.69
N ARG A 155 -5.89 12.12 14.90
CA ARG A 155 -6.72 13.30 15.22
C ARG A 155 -7.54 13.13 16.51
N ALA A 156 -7.88 11.90 16.89
CA ALA A 156 -8.61 11.64 18.14
C ALA A 156 -7.84 12.04 19.41
N GLN A 157 -6.52 12.28 19.33
CA GLN A 157 -5.73 12.80 20.44
C GLN A 157 -5.90 14.33 20.63
N ALA A 158 -6.38 15.04 19.61
CA ALA A 158 -6.65 16.48 19.68
C ALA A 158 -8.12 16.75 20.03
N ASP A 159 -9.04 16.18 19.26
CA ASP A 159 -10.47 16.37 19.40
C ASP A 159 -11.25 15.07 19.13
N ALA A 160 -11.49 14.74 17.87
CA ALA A 160 -12.25 13.59 17.42
C ALA A 160 -11.71 13.09 16.07
N ALA A 161 -11.71 11.77 15.90
CA ALA A 161 -11.33 11.12 14.66
C ALA A 161 -12.09 11.69 13.45
N VAL A 162 -11.43 11.67 12.28
CA VAL A 162 -12.11 11.91 11.01
C VAL A 162 -13.18 10.83 10.80
N SER A 163 -14.36 11.20 10.30
CA SER A 163 -15.47 10.32 9.93
C SER A 163 -15.17 9.54 8.63
N ILE A 164 -14.10 8.74 8.67
CA ILE A 164 -13.56 7.95 7.56
C ILE A 164 -14.65 7.03 6.96
N CYS A 165 -15.49 6.42 7.80
CA CYS A 165 -16.52 5.52 7.31
C CYS A 165 -17.62 6.26 6.53
N LEU A 166 -17.98 7.48 6.97
CA LEU A 166 -18.92 8.34 6.24
C LEU A 166 -18.32 8.85 4.93
N LEU A 167 -17.03 9.22 4.91
CA LEU A 167 -16.33 9.61 3.68
C LEU A 167 -16.26 8.46 2.66
N LYS A 168 -15.93 7.25 3.11
CA LYS A 168 -15.94 6.05 2.24
C LYS A 168 -17.34 5.77 1.70
N ARG A 169 -18.38 5.89 2.55
CA ARG A 169 -19.77 5.74 2.13
C ARG A 169 -20.13 6.77 1.08
N PHE A 170 -19.78 8.04 1.29
CA PHE A 170 -20.03 9.11 0.33
C PHE A 170 -19.44 8.80 -1.04
N VAL A 171 -18.15 8.43 -1.09
CA VAL A 171 -17.49 8.03 -2.35
C VAL A 171 -18.21 6.87 -3.02
N ALA A 172 -18.52 5.81 -2.27
CA ALA A 172 -19.16 4.62 -2.81
C ALA A 172 -20.59 4.88 -3.30
N ASP A 173 -21.39 5.62 -2.54
CA ASP A 173 -22.76 5.97 -2.91
C ASP A 173 -22.77 6.90 -4.13
N THR A 174 -21.84 7.86 -4.21
CA THR A 174 -21.68 8.72 -5.41
C THR A 174 -21.30 7.90 -6.63
N ASP A 175 -20.37 6.94 -6.50
CA ASP A 175 -19.97 6.09 -7.62
C ASP A 175 -21.10 5.18 -8.11
N LEU A 176 -21.85 4.56 -7.20
CA LEU A 176 -23.00 3.71 -7.53
C LEU A 176 -24.14 4.48 -8.22
N ALA A 177 -24.28 5.78 -7.93
CA ALA A 177 -25.28 6.63 -8.55
C ALA A 177 -24.93 7.08 -9.98
N ARG A 178 -23.71 6.83 -10.46
CA ARG A 178 -23.29 7.15 -11.83
C ARG A 178 -23.93 6.20 -12.83
N GLU A 179 -24.13 6.66 -14.07
CA GLU A 179 -24.52 5.79 -15.18
C GLU A 179 -23.53 4.63 -15.38
N GLN A 180 -22.25 4.93 -15.23
CA GLN A 180 -21.15 3.97 -15.29
C GLN A 180 -20.31 4.04 -14.01
N PRO A 181 -20.70 3.31 -12.96
CA PRO A 181 -19.88 3.15 -11.76
C PRO A 181 -18.51 2.54 -12.12
N TYR A 182 -17.48 2.88 -11.35
CA TYR A 182 -16.13 2.40 -11.61
C TYR A 182 -16.03 0.87 -11.54
N LEU A 183 -15.41 0.30 -12.58
CA LEU A 183 -14.93 -1.08 -12.65
C LEU A 183 -13.42 -1.08 -12.94
N PRO A 184 -12.64 -1.94 -12.26
CA PRO A 184 -11.22 -2.03 -12.50
C PRO A 184 -10.92 -2.68 -13.84
N VAL A 185 -9.76 -2.33 -14.40
CA VAL A 185 -9.26 -2.94 -15.64
C VAL A 185 -8.87 -4.39 -15.37
N ARG A 186 -9.26 -5.28 -16.29
CA ARG A 186 -8.84 -6.69 -16.29
C ARG A 186 -7.57 -6.85 -17.10
N GLN A 187 -6.62 -7.61 -16.57
CA GLN A 187 -5.46 -8.05 -17.32
C GLN A 187 -5.87 -9.04 -18.42
N ALA A 188 -4.93 -9.34 -19.32
CA ALA A 188 -5.13 -10.33 -20.37
C ALA A 188 -5.61 -11.66 -19.77
N THR A 189 -6.48 -12.37 -20.50
CA THR A 189 -6.98 -13.67 -20.03
C THR A 189 -5.82 -14.63 -19.78
N THR A 190 -5.84 -15.25 -18.62
CA THR A 190 -4.84 -16.25 -18.21
C THR A 190 -5.20 -17.66 -18.69
N GLY A 191 -6.43 -17.86 -19.15
CA GLY A 191 -7.00 -19.18 -19.44
C GLY A 191 -7.32 -20.02 -18.19
N LYS A 192 -7.06 -19.50 -16.98
CA LYS A 192 -7.29 -20.20 -15.70
C LYS A 192 -8.71 -19.97 -15.18
N LYS A 193 -9.30 -21.03 -14.61
CA LYS A 193 -10.65 -21.03 -14.04
C LYS A 193 -10.61 -21.23 -12.52
N VAL A 194 -11.37 -20.41 -11.78
CA VAL A 194 -11.48 -20.50 -10.32
C VAL A 194 -12.94 -20.67 -9.91
N ALA A 195 -13.21 -21.68 -9.08
CA ALA A 195 -14.50 -21.84 -8.39
C ALA A 195 -14.44 -21.22 -7.00
N ILE A 196 -15.42 -20.39 -6.65
CA ILE A 196 -15.55 -19.81 -5.31
C ILE A 196 -16.85 -20.31 -4.70
N VAL A 197 -16.76 -21.06 -3.60
CA VAL A 197 -17.92 -21.60 -2.89
C VAL A 197 -18.33 -20.63 -1.78
N GLY A 198 -19.39 -19.87 -2.02
CA GLY A 198 -19.95 -18.85 -1.13
C GLY A 198 -19.96 -17.46 -1.75
N ALA A 199 -21.14 -16.91 -2.00
CA ALA A 199 -21.42 -15.57 -2.52
C ALA A 199 -21.53 -14.50 -1.41
N GLY A 200 -20.87 -14.72 -0.27
CA GLY A 200 -20.74 -13.72 0.80
C GLY A 200 -19.62 -12.70 0.53
N PRO A 201 -19.36 -11.77 1.46
CA PRO A 201 -18.32 -10.74 1.31
C PRO A 201 -16.92 -11.28 0.99
N THR A 202 -16.55 -12.44 1.54
CA THR A 202 -15.26 -13.07 1.25
C THR A 202 -15.16 -13.54 -0.20
N GLY A 203 -16.17 -14.26 -0.70
CA GLY A 203 -16.17 -14.74 -2.08
C GLY A 203 -16.29 -13.60 -3.09
N ALA A 204 -17.15 -12.62 -2.80
CA ALA A 204 -17.28 -11.39 -3.57
C ALA A 204 -15.94 -10.64 -3.70
N SER A 205 -15.22 -10.47 -2.59
CA SER A 205 -13.91 -9.81 -2.62
C SER A 205 -12.85 -10.65 -3.34
N ALA A 206 -12.83 -11.96 -3.18
CA ALA A 206 -11.90 -12.82 -3.90
C ALA A 206 -12.13 -12.75 -5.42
N ALA A 207 -13.40 -12.83 -5.85
CA ALA A 207 -13.78 -12.70 -7.26
C ALA A 207 -13.35 -11.35 -7.83
N TRP A 208 -13.57 -10.26 -7.10
CA TRP A 208 -13.18 -8.91 -7.50
C TRP A 208 -11.70 -8.82 -7.89
N HIS A 209 -10.80 -9.46 -7.12
CA HIS A 209 -9.36 -9.42 -7.39
C HIS A 209 -8.93 -10.44 -8.45
N LEU A 210 -9.44 -11.67 -8.42
CA LEU A 210 -9.07 -12.71 -9.40
C LEU A 210 -9.50 -12.34 -10.83
N LEU A 211 -10.65 -11.66 -10.99
CA LEU A 211 -11.11 -11.16 -12.28
C LEU A 211 -10.16 -10.09 -12.86
N GLN A 212 -9.60 -9.23 -11.99
CA GLN A 212 -8.63 -8.21 -12.39
C GLN A 212 -7.31 -8.85 -12.87
N GLU A 213 -6.91 -9.96 -12.29
CA GLU A 213 -5.74 -10.75 -12.71
C GLU A 213 -5.98 -11.54 -14.01
N GLY A 214 -7.19 -11.47 -14.60
CA GLY A 214 -7.50 -12.11 -15.87
C GLY A 214 -7.95 -13.57 -15.74
N HIS A 215 -8.30 -14.03 -14.54
CA HIS A 215 -8.88 -15.36 -14.33
C HIS A 215 -10.38 -15.37 -14.61
N ALA A 216 -10.91 -16.51 -15.06
CA ALA A 216 -12.35 -16.76 -15.13
C ALA A 216 -12.84 -17.22 -13.75
N VAL A 217 -13.93 -16.64 -13.25
CA VAL A 217 -14.42 -16.90 -11.89
C VAL A 217 -15.89 -17.28 -11.90
N THR A 218 -16.19 -18.43 -11.30
CA THR A 218 -17.57 -18.87 -11.03
C THR A 218 -17.80 -18.90 -9.53
N ILE A 219 -18.80 -18.15 -9.05
CA ILE A 219 -19.24 -18.16 -7.65
C ILE A 219 -20.44 -19.09 -7.50
N ILE A 220 -20.32 -20.08 -6.63
CA ILE A 220 -21.33 -21.11 -6.36
C ILE A 220 -21.87 -20.87 -4.95
N ASP A 221 -23.18 -20.76 -4.80
CA ASP A 221 -23.82 -20.56 -3.50
C ASP A 221 -25.13 -21.35 -3.39
N GLU A 222 -25.44 -21.85 -2.20
CA GLU A 222 -26.67 -22.59 -1.92
C GLU A 222 -27.90 -21.68 -1.85
N GLN A 223 -27.72 -20.39 -1.58
CA GLN A 223 -28.79 -19.41 -1.52
C GLN A 223 -29.15 -18.95 -2.92
N GLY A 224 -30.43 -18.64 -3.13
CA GLY A 224 -30.93 -18.09 -4.40
C GLY A 224 -30.56 -16.63 -4.67
N ARG A 225 -29.76 -15.99 -3.80
CA ARG A 225 -29.33 -14.59 -3.96
C ARG A 225 -27.91 -14.37 -3.40
N PRO A 226 -27.05 -13.56 -4.05
CA PRO A 226 -25.73 -13.25 -3.55
C PRO A 226 -25.78 -12.29 -2.36
N GLY A 227 -24.72 -12.25 -1.55
CA GLY A 227 -24.57 -11.37 -0.38
C GLY A 227 -24.43 -12.11 0.94
N GLY A 228 -24.86 -13.37 1.02
CA GLY A 228 -24.66 -14.24 2.19
C GLY A 228 -25.06 -13.57 3.51
N MET A 229 -24.11 -13.47 4.44
CA MET A 229 -24.37 -12.91 5.79
C MET A 229 -24.84 -11.45 5.80
N LEU A 230 -24.67 -10.69 4.72
CA LEU A 230 -25.11 -9.30 4.65
C LEU A 230 -26.63 -9.18 4.76
N HIS A 231 -27.38 -10.19 4.29
CA HIS A 231 -28.84 -10.23 4.39
C HIS A 231 -29.37 -10.47 5.81
N LYS A 232 -28.49 -10.77 6.78
CA LYS A 232 -28.85 -10.90 8.19
C LYS A 232 -28.75 -9.58 8.95
N ILE A 233 -28.23 -8.53 8.31
CA ILE A 233 -28.11 -7.19 8.88
C ILE A 233 -29.46 -6.51 8.74
N ASP A 234 -29.84 -5.73 9.76
CA ASP A 234 -31.08 -4.95 9.75
C ASP A 234 -31.18 -4.09 8.48
N ALA A 235 -32.35 -4.12 7.84
CA ALA A 235 -32.57 -3.44 6.56
C ALA A 235 -32.53 -1.91 6.68
N GLY A 236 -32.82 -1.36 7.87
CA GLY A 236 -32.57 0.04 8.17
C GLY A 236 -31.07 0.33 8.08
N GLN A 237 -30.24 -0.47 8.74
CA GLN A 237 -28.79 -0.29 8.68
C GLN A 237 -28.20 -0.53 7.27
N LEU A 238 -28.60 -1.61 6.59
CA LEU A 238 -28.11 -1.99 5.26
C LEU A 238 -29.27 -2.39 4.35
N ALA A 239 -29.67 -1.48 3.48
CA ALA A 239 -30.73 -1.75 2.51
C ALA A 239 -30.32 -2.88 1.54
N PRO A 240 -31.22 -3.84 1.23
CA PRO A 240 -30.96 -4.93 0.29
C PRO A 240 -30.50 -4.45 -1.10
N ASP A 241 -30.98 -3.28 -1.53
CA ASP A 241 -30.62 -2.68 -2.82
C ASP A 241 -29.14 -2.30 -2.89
N VAL A 242 -28.53 -1.92 -1.77
CA VAL A 242 -27.08 -1.63 -1.71
C VAL A 242 -26.28 -2.91 -1.90
N ILE A 243 -26.71 -4.02 -1.29
CA ILE A 243 -26.08 -5.33 -1.47
C ILE A 243 -26.18 -5.74 -2.93
N ARG A 244 -27.39 -5.64 -3.52
CA ARG A 244 -27.62 -5.97 -4.93
C ARG A 244 -26.72 -5.14 -5.85
N ALA A 245 -26.72 -3.81 -5.69
CA ALA A 245 -25.94 -2.92 -6.54
C ALA A 245 -24.44 -3.24 -6.55
N GLU A 246 -23.84 -3.57 -5.40
CA GLU A 246 -22.42 -3.94 -5.37
C GLU A 246 -22.15 -5.35 -5.92
N MET A 247 -23.07 -6.30 -5.72
CA MET A 247 -22.95 -7.63 -6.33
C MET A 247 -23.08 -7.57 -7.85
N ASP A 248 -23.96 -6.70 -8.37
CA ASP A 248 -24.12 -6.46 -9.81
C ASP A 248 -22.83 -5.91 -10.44
N LEU A 249 -22.03 -5.13 -9.71
CA LEU A 249 -20.70 -4.71 -10.20
C LEU A 249 -19.74 -5.90 -10.36
N ILE A 250 -19.82 -6.90 -9.49
CA ILE A 250 -18.99 -8.11 -9.58
C ILE A 250 -19.43 -8.95 -10.79
N VAL A 251 -20.73 -9.04 -11.05
CA VAL A 251 -21.27 -9.64 -12.28
C VAL A 251 -20.78 -8.88 -13.51
N ARG A 252 -20.90 -7.55 -13.52
CA ARG A 252 -20.45 -6.70 -14.64
C ARG A 252 -18.94 -6.76 -14.88
N LEU A 253 -18.14 -7.00 -13.85
CA LEU A 253 -16.71 -7.26 -13.99
C LEU A 253 -16.42 -8.61 -14.67
N GLY A 254 -17.36 -9.56 -14.59
CA GLY A 254 -17.31 -10.83 -15.32
C GLY A 254 -17.43 -12.07 -14.46
N ALA A 255 -17.87 -11.97 -13.20
CA ALA A 255 -18.16 -13.16 -12.40
C ALA A 255 -19.42 -13.87 -12.89
N GLU A 256 -19.34 -15.19 -13.01
CA GLU A 256 -20.52 -16.03 -13.21
C GLU A 256 -21.07 -16.48 -11.85
N PHE A 257 -22.39 -16.52 -11.70
CA PHE A 257 -23.05 -16.97 -10.47
C PHE A 257 -23.87 -18.23 -10.72
N ARG A 258 -23.58 -19.28 -9.95
CA ARG A 258 -24.35 -20.53 -9.87
C ARG A 258 -25.04 -20.60 -8.50
N LEU A 259 -26.17 -19.91 -8.40
CA LEU A 259 -26.98 -19.80 -7.18
C LEU A 259 -27.91 -21.01 -7.02
N GLY A 260 -28.39 -21.25 -5.79
CA GLY A 260 -29.23 -22.41 -5.48
C GLY A 260 -28.51 -23.76 -5.59
N CYS A 261 -27.18 -23.76 -5.59
CA CYS A 261 -26.33 -24.94 -5.78
C CYS A 261 -25.51 -25.20 -4.52
N ARG A 262 -25.78 -26.29 -3.82
CA ARG A 262 -25.08 -26.69 -2.60
C ARG A 262 -23.94 -27.65 -2.91
N VAL A 263 -22.70 -27.20 -2.66
CA VAL A 263 -21.53 -28.08 -2.73
C VAL A 263 -21.57 -29.10 -1.58
N GLY A 264 -21.35 -30.37 -1.90
CA GLY A 264 -21.51 -31.53 -1.01
C GLY A 264 -22.85 -32.27 -1.17
N ALA A 265 -23.81 -31.69 -1.89
CA ALA A 265 -25.10 -32.29 -2.22
C ALA A 265 -25.37 -32.31 -3.73
N ASP A 266 -25.27 -31.14 -4.39
CA ASP A 266 -25.56 -30.98 -5.82
C ASP A 266 -24.29 -31.11 -6.70
N VAL A 267 -23.14 -30.70 -6.16
CA VAL A 267 -21.81 -30.82 -6.78
C VAL A 267 -20.80 -31.18 -5.70
N THR A 268 -19.83 -32.05 -6.00
CA THR A 268 -18.79 -32.47 -5.05
C THR A 268 -17.55 -31.58 -5.13
N LEU A 269 -16.73 -31.57 -4.06
CA LEU A 269 -15.46 -30.85 -4.10
C LEU A 269 -14.49 -31.45 -5.14
N ASP A 270 -14.51 -32.77 -5.32
CA ASP A 270 -13.66 -33.46 -6.30
C ASP A 270 -14.00 -33.08 -7.74
N GLU A 271 -15.29 -32.91 -8.06
CA GLU A 271 -15.73 -32.38 -9.36
C GLU A 271 -15.22 -30.95 -9.57
N LEU A 272 -15.33 -30.08 -8.55
CA LEU A 272 -14.79 -28.72 -8.65
C LEU A 272 -13.28 -28.71 -8.84
N CYS A 273 -12.54 -29.58 -8.14
CA CYS A 273 -11.09 -29.69 -8.29
C CYS A 273 -10.67 -30.27 -9.65
N ARG A 274 -11.56 -31.00 -10.33
CA ARG A 274 -11.34 -31.50 -11.69
C ARG A 274 -11.62 -30.45 -12.74
N ASP A 275 -12.67 -29.65 -12.55
CA ASP A 275 -13.19 -28.74 -13.56
C ASP A 275 -12.56 -27.33 -13.51
N TYR A 276 -11.95 -26.97 -12.38
CA TYR A 276 -11.34 -25.67 -12.11
C TYR A 276 -9.87 -25.82 -11.70
N ASP A 277 -9.03 -24.86 -12.08
CA ASP A 277 -7.61 -24.84 -11.72
C ASP A 277 -7.38 -24.54 -10.23
N ALA A 278 -8.33 -23.84 -9.58
CA ALA A 278 -8.31 -23.59 -8.14
C ALA A 278 -9.73 -23.48 -7.57
N VAL A 279 -9.88 -23.81 -6.28
CA VAL A 279 -11.14 -23.70 -5.54
C VAL A 279 -10.94 -22.91 -4.26
N LEU A 280 -11.80 -21.92 -4.02
CA LEU A 280 -11.86 -21.17 -2.75
C LEU A 280 -13.13 -21.52 -1.98
N LEU A 281 -12.96 -22.00 -0.75
CA LEU A 281 -14.03 -22.25 0.20
C LEU A 281 -14.29 -21.01 1.07
N ALA A 282 -15.36 -20.28 0.77
CA ALA A 282 -15.79 -19.04 1.41
C ALA A 282 -17.19 -19.16 2.06
N VAL A 283 -17.52 -20.35 2.58
CA VAL A 283 -18.86 -20.76 3.05
C VAL A 283 -19.34 -20.13 4.37
N GLY A 284 -18.57 -19.21 4.97
CA GLY A 284 -18.91 -18.58 6.24
C GLY A 284 -18.76 -19.52 7.45
N GLU A 285 -19.32 -19.11 8.61
CA GLU A 285 -19.31 -19.96 9.80
C GLU A 285 -20.29 -21.14 9.61
N ALA A 286 -19.76 -22.36 9.71
CA ALA A 286 -20.41 -23.66 9.59
C ALA A 286 -21.95 -23.64 9.50
N SER A 287 -22.46 -23.53 8.28
CA SER A 287 -23.67 -24.26 7.91
C SER A 287 -23.37 -25.76 8.08
N PRO A 288 -24.34 -26.63 8.41
CA PRO A 288 -24.18 -28.08 8.37
C PRO A 288 -23.46 -28.59 7.10
N SER A 289 -23.58 -27.86 5.98
CA SER A 289 -22.88 -28.12 4.73
C SER A 289 -21.35 -28.00 4.78
N ALA A 290 -20.77 -27.13 5.60
CA ALA A 290 -19.31 -26.98 5.69
C ALA A 290 -18.66 -28.13 6.47
N GLY A 291 -19.37 -28.67 7.48
CA GLY A 291 -18.95 -29.86 8.22
C GLY A 291 -18.99 -31.11 7.35
N ASP A 292 -20.07 -31.27 6.58
CA ASP A 292 -20.20 -32.34 5.58
C ASP A 292 -19.13 -32.21 4.48
N LEU A 293 -18.85 -31.00 3.98
CA LEU A 293 -17.81 -30.77 2.97
C LEU A 293 -16.43 -31.14 3.50
N ALA A 294 -16.11 -30.74 4.74
CA ALA A 294 -14.82 -31.00 5.35
C ALA A 294 -14.58 -32.50 5.59
N GLN A 295 -15.59 -33.20 6.14
CA GLN A 295 -15.51 -34.65 6.39
C GLN A 295 -15.45 -35.46 5.09
N LYS A 296 -16.29 -35.14 4.10
CA LYS A 296 -16.34 -35.89 2.83
C LYS A 296 -15.10 -35.65 1.95
N ALA A 297 -14.47 -34.48 2.05
CA ALA A 297 -13.30 -34.14 1.24
C ALA A 297 -11.94 -34.36 1.94
N GLY A 298 -11.91 -34.88 3.17
CA GLY A 298 -10.66 -35.09 3.91
C GLY A 298 -9.96 -33.81 4.35
N LEU A 299 -10.69 -32.69 4.46
CA LEU A 299 -10.14 -31.44 4.99
C LEU A 299 -10.11 -31.51 6.51
N ALA A 300 -8.92 -31.29 7.08
CA ALA A 300 -8.75 -31.36 8.53
C ALA A 300 -9.50 -30.20 9.23
N PRO A 301 -10.29 -30.48 10.28
CA PRO A 301 -10.82 -29.42 11.14
C PRO A 301 -9.69 -28.76 11.94
N GLN A 302 -9.86 -27.49 12.31
CA GLN A 302 -8.98 -26.86 13.30
C GLN A 302 -9.14 -27.55 14.65
N GLN A 303 -8.01 -27.99 15.22
CA GLN A 303 -7.99 -28.62 16.54
C GLN A 303 -8.40 -27.64 17.66
N GLY A 304 -9.18 -28.13 18.63
CA GLY A 304 -9.51 -27.40 19.86
C GLY A 304 -10.56 -26.29 19.74
N LYS A 305 -11.45 -26.31 18.73
CA LYS A 305 -12.53 -25.32 18.56
C LYS A 305 -13.93 -25.97 18.52
N PRO A 306 -14.96 -25.31 19.10
CA PRO A 306 -16.31 -25.89 19.23
C PRO A 306 -17.14 -25.91 17.93
N ALA A 307 -16.74 -25.16 16.90
CA ALA A 307 -17.38 -25.18 15.58
C ALA A 307 -16.40 -25.75 14.54
N VAL A 308 -16.89 -26.53 13.57
CA VAL A 308 -16.08 -27.07 12.47
C VAL A 308 -15.52 -25.90 11.66
N ARG A 309 -14.21 -25.69 11.75
CA ARG A 309 -13.46 -24.69 10.99
C ARG A 309 -12.39 -25.40 10.19
N LEU A 310 -12.14 -24.96 8.97
CA LEU A 310 -11.15 -25.56 8.09
C LEU A 310 -9.74 -25.16 8.53
N ALA A 311 -8.84 -26.15 8.62
CA ALA A 311 -7.42 -25.91 8.82
C ALA A 311 -6.80 -25.33 7.55
N VAL A 312 -6.09 -24.21 7.70
CA VAL A 312 -5.36 -23.55 6.61
C VAL A 312 -4.02 -23.03 7.10
N ASP A 313 -3.08 -22.87 6.19
CA ASP A 313 -1.94 -21.99 6.42
C ASP A 313 -2.44 -20.54 6.55
N ARG A 314 -2.11 -19.88 7.67
CA ARG A 314 -2.68 -18.57 8.01
C ARG A 314 -2.22 -17.43 7.10
N ARG A 315 -1.13 -17.62 6.36
CA ARG A 315 -0.55 -16.60 5.48
C ARG A 315 -1.03 -16.77 4.03
N THR A 316 -1.23 -18.01 3.61
CA THR A 316 -1.49 -18.39 2.21
C THR A 316 -2.90 -18.93 1.99
N PHE A 317 -3.68 -19.18 3.04
CA PHE A 317 -5.04 -19.73 2.99
C PHE A 317 -5.15 -21.12 2.35
N ARG A 318 -4.01 -21.78 2.08
CA ARG A 318 -3.94 -23.14 1.53
C ARG A 318 -4.47 -24.15 2.54
N THR A 319 -5.27 -25.09 2.05
CA THR A 319 -5.69 -26.27 2.82
C THR A 319 -4.68 -27.41 2.64
N SER A 320 -4.99 -28.59 3.18
CA SER A 320 -4.24 -29.82 2.92
C SER A 320 -4.40 -30.34 1.49
N LEU A 321 -5.42 -29.91 0.75
CA LEU A 321 -5.66 -30.32 -0.63
C LEU A 321 -4.99 -29.34 -1.60
N ALA A 322 -4.31 -29.89 -2.61
CA ALA A 322 -3.68 -29.09 -3.65
C ALA A 322 -4.74 -28.32 -4.47
N GLY A 323 -4.48 -27.05 -4.78
CA GLY A 323 -5.42 -26.19 -5.50
C GLY A 323 -6.64 -25.73 -4.69
N VAL A 324 -6.79 -26.14 -3.42
CA VAL A 324 -7.92 -25.77 -2.58
C VAL A 324 -7.49 -24.82 -1.45
N PHE A 325 -8.21 -23.70 -1.37
CA PHE A 325 -8.02 -22.63 -0.39
C PHE A 325 -9.28 -22.46 0.45
N ALA A 326 -9.16 -21.92 1.66
CA ALA A 326 -10.33 -21.53 2.46
C ALA A 326 -10.09 -20.19 3.16
N ALA A 327 -11.14 -19.36 3.25
CA ALA A 327 -11.03 -18.01 3.80
C ALA A 327 -12.30 -17.56 4.54
N GLY A 328 -12.19 -16.46 5.28
CA GLY A 328 -13.32 -15.86 6.00
C GLY A 328 -13.84 -16.75 7.14
N GLY A 329 -15.16 -16.74 7.34
CA GLY A 329 -15.83 -17.46 8.44
C GLY A 329 -15.57 -18.98 8.46
N ALA A 330 -15.18 -19.56 7.31
CA ALA A 330 -14.85 -20.98 7.18
C ALA A 330 -13.58 -21.36 7.96
N THR A 331 -12.67 -20.41 8.18
CA THR A 331 -11.36 -20.67 8.81
C THR A 331 -11.20 -20.04 10.19
N ARG A 332 -11.97 -18.98 10.51
CA ARG A 332 -11.84 -18.28 11.78
C ARG A 332 -13.13 -17.60 12.22
N ALA A 333 -13.27 -17.43 13.53
CA ALA A 333 -14.40 -16.72 14.12
C ALA A 333 -14.28 -15.25 13.78
N GLY A 334 -15.31 -14.67 13.17
CA GLY A 334 -15.27 -13.27 12.78
C GLY A 334 -16.53 -12.84 12.06
N LYS A 335 -17.33 -12.02 12.72
CA LYS A 335 -18.60 -11.50 12.17
C LYS A 335 -18.46 -10.16 11.44
N HIS A 336 -17.24 -9.67 11.23
CA HIS A 336 -17.02 -8.34 10.67
C HIS A 336 -16.83 -8.40 9.15
N ALA A 337 -17.71 -7.74 8.40
CA ALA A 337 -17.66 -7.69 6.95
C ALA A 337 -16.30 -7.20 6.40
N VAL A 338 -15.64 -6.26 7.08
CA VAL A 338 -14.32 -5.75 6.67
C VAL A 338 -13.22 -6.81 6.77
N LEU A 339 -13.29 -7.72 7.74
CA LEU A 339 -12.36 -8.86 7.83
C LEU A 339 -12.65 -9.88 6.74
N ALA A 340 -13.92 -10.12 6.42
CA ALA A 340 -14.33 -11.02 5.35
C ALA A 340 -13.83 -10.54 3.98
N VAL A 341 -13.94 -9.24 3.68
CA VAL A 341 -13.37 -8.61 2.47
C VAL A 341 -11.84 -8.76 2.45
N ALA A 342 -11.16 -8.44 3.56
CA ALA A 342 -9.71 -8.58 3.66
C ALA A 342 -9.22 -10.02 3.42
N ASP A 343 -9.95 -11.01 3.97
CA ASP A 343 -9.63 -12.43 3.78
C ASP A 343 -9.83 -12.85 2.31
N GLY A 344 -10.87 -12.34 1.64
CA GLY A 344 -11.09 -12.60 0.22
C GLY A 344 -9.98 -12.03 -0.67
N GLN A 345 -9.56 -10.79 -0.41
CA GLN A 345 -8.42 -10.17 -1.09
C GLN A 345 -7.12 -10.95 -0.88
N ALA A 346 -6.83 -11.34 0.37
CA ALA A 346 -5.61 -12.07 0.71
C ALA A 346 -5.59 -13.48 0.12
N ALA A 347 -6.73 -14.18 0.11
CA ALA A 347 -6.88 -15.47 -0.53
C ALA A 347 -6.73 -15.38 -2.05
N ALA A 348 -7.31 -14.36 -2.70
CA ALA A 348 -7.13 -14.11 -4.12
C ALA A 348 -5.65 -13.95 -4.49
N CYS A 349 -4.88 -13.18 -3.70
CA CYS A 349 -3.43 -13.05 -3.92
C CYS A 349 -2.69 -14.40 -3.86
N ALA A 350 -3.03 -15.26 -2.90
CA ALA A 350 -2.43 -16.59 -2.80
C ALA A 350 -2.84 -17.53 -3.95
N ILE A 351 -4.10 -17.45 -4.39
CA ILE A 351 -4.60 -18.19 -5.55
C ILE A 351 -3.90 -17.73 -6.83
N GLY A 352 -3.76 -16.41 -7.05
CA GLY A 352 -3.04 -15.87 -8.20
C GLY A 352 -1.59 -16.34 -8.26
N GLN A 353 -0.87 -16.33 -7.13
CA GLN A 353 0.49 -16.89 -7.03
C GLN A 353 0.53 -18.38 -7.42
N PHE A 354 -0.42 -19.16 -6.91
CA PHE A 354 -0.53 -20.58 -7.23
C PHE A 354 -0.79 -20.82 -8.72
N LEU A 355 -1.74 -20.09 -9.31
CA LEU A 355 -2.11 -20.22 -10.72
C LEU A 355 -1.00 -19.77 -11.67
N ALA A 356 -0.16 -18.83 -11.24
CA ALA A 356 1.04 -18.40 -11.96
C ALA A 356 2.21 -19.39 -11.87
N GLY A 357 2.09 -20.46 -11.07
CA GLY A 357 3.19 -21.40 -10.82
C GLY A 357 4.31 -20.83 -9.96
N ALA A 358 4.05 -19.74 -9.23
CA ALA A 358 5.01 -19.10 -8.34
C ALA A 358 4.94 -19.68 -6.91
N ASP A 359 5.95 -19.36 -6.10
CA ASP A 359 5.90 -19.68 -4.67
C ASP A 359 4.72 -18.96 -4.00
N VAL A 360 3.82 -19.75 -3.40
CA VAL A 360 2.65 -19.23 -2.69
C VAL A 360 3.09 -18.69 -1.34
N THR A 361 3.37 -17.40 -1.30
CA THR A 361 3.81 -16.68 -0.09
C THR A 361 2.71 -15.81 0.50
N GLY A 362 1.53 -15.74 -0.13
CA GLY A 362 0.42 -14.88 0.27
C GLY A 362 0.74 -13.39 0.06
N PRO A 363 -0.09 -12.48 0.63
CA PRO A 363 0.11 -11.05 0.45
C PRO A 363 1.41 -10.58 1.13
N VAL A 364 2.19 -9.79 0.38
CA VAL A 364 3.42 -9.15 0.89
C VAL A 364 3.04 -7.96 1.75
N LYS A 365 3.53 -7.91 2.99
CA LYS A 365 3.39 -6.73 3.83
C LYS A 365 4.31 -5.63 3.29
N PRO A 366 3.78 -4.45 2.94
CA PRO A 366 4.63 -3.36 2.48
C PRO A 366 5.57 -2.90 3.60
N PHE A 367 6.76 -2.45 3.21
CA PHE A 367 7.68 -1.82 4.16
C PHE A 367 7.05 -0.56 4.76
N ASN A 368 7.15 -0.44 6.09
CA ASN A 368 6.55 0.66 6.82
C ASN A 368 7.44 1.07 7.99
N VAL A 369 7.72 2.37 8.10
CA VAL A 369 8.17 3.00 9.34
C VAL A 369 6.94 3.62 10.01
N SER A 370 6.84 3.49 11.32
CA SER A 370 5.84 4.22 12.09
C SER A 370 6.51 5.13 13.10
N LEU A 371 5.93 6.31 13.27
CA LEU A 371 6.27 7.27 14.29
C LEU A 371 5.90 6.77 15.69
N GLY A 372 4.88 5.91 15.79
CA GLY A 372 4.38 5.41 17.06
C GLY A 372 3.62 6.48 17.86
N LYS A 373 3.81 6.46 19.18
CA LYS A 373 3.19 7.42 20.10
C LYS A 373 3.79 8.82 19.87
N LEU A 374 2.92 9.83 19.80
CA LEU A 374 3.35 11.21 19.70
C LEU A 374 4.11 11.66 20.95
N LEU A 375 5.14 12.46 20.73
CA LEU A 375 5.76 13.28 21.75
C LEU A 375 4.83 14.44 22.13
N GLU A 376 5.10 15.02 23.30
CA GLU A 376 4.44 16.23 23.76
C GLU A 376 4.61 17.36 22.72
N GLY A 377 3.50 18.04 22.40
CA GLY A 377 3.46 19.13 21.41
C GLY A 377 3.37 18.70 19.94
N GLU A 378 3.68 17.45 19.57
CA GLU A 378 3.63 17.03 18.15
C GLU A 378 2.21 17.05 17.58
N ILE A 379 1.20 16.80 18.41
CA ILE A 379 -0.20 16.88 17.96
C ILE A 379 -0.54 18.30 17.49
N THR A 380 -0.02 19.33 18.15
CA THR A 380 -0.19 20.73 17.75
C THR A 380 0.47 21.00 16.39
N ALA A 381 1.63 20.41 16.13
CA ALA A 381 2.32 20.52 14.84
C ALA A 381 1.54 19.86 13.69
N PHE A 382 0.83 18.76 13.93
CA PHE A 382 -0.08 18.19 12.93
C PHE A 382 -1.32 19.06 12.72
N MET A 383 -1.90 19.56 13.81
CA MET A 383 -3.12 20.38 13.80
C MET A 383 -2.94 21.70 13.03
N SER A 384 -1.73 22.26 12.98
CA SER A 384 -1.45 23.52 12.26
C SER A 384 -1.76 23.47 10.76
N SER A 385 -1.86 22.26 10.19
CA SER A 385 -2.15 22.02 8.77
C SER A 385 -3.55 21.48 8.49
N ALA A 386 -4.37 21.30 9.53
CA ALA A 386 -5.69 20.69 9.45
C ALA A 386 -6.78 21.65 9.91
N ASP A 387 -7.98 21.49 9.35
CA ASP A 387 -9.12 22.32 9.71
C ASP A 387 -9.55 22.07 11.18
N PRO A 388 -9.76 23.12 12.01
CA PRO A 388 -10.20 23.00 13.39
C PRO A 388 -11.72 22.90 13.57
N ALA A 389 -12.51 22.79 12.48
CA ALA A 389 -13.96 22.63 12.52
C ALA A 389 -14.41 21.49 13.47
N ALA A 390 -15.71 21.33 13.70
CA ALA A 390 -16.22 20.18 14.44
C ALA A 390 -16.23 18.92 13.56
N ARG A 391 -16.25 17.73 14.18
CA ARG A 391 -16.43 16.47 13.45
C ARG A 391 -17.82 16.42 12.85
N THR A 392 -17.90 16.13 11.55
CA THR A 392 -19.17 15.97 10.86
C THR A 392 -19.88 14.70 11.33
N GLN A 393 -21.15 14.85 11.69
CA GLN A 393 -22.05 13.78 12.07
C GLN A 393 -23.28 13.83 11.16
N THR A 394 -23.79 12.66 10.78
CA THR A 394 -25.07 12.54 10.05
C THR A 394 -25.95 11.52 10.74
N GLN A 395 -27.25 11.58 10.47
CA GLN A 395 -28.15 10.49 10.84
C GLN A 395 -27.72 9.20 10.11
N PRO A 396 -27.95 8.00 10.69
CA PRO A 396 -27.46 6.73 10.14
C PRO A 396 -27.75 6.49 8.64
N HIS A 397 -28.84 7.04 8.12
CA HIS A 397 -29.25 6.85 6.71
C HIS A 397 -28.92 8.05 5.81
N GLN A 398 -28.53 9.20 6.36
CA GLN A 398 -28.29 10.40 5.58
C GLN A 398 -26.85 10.41 5.04
N PRO A 399 -26.67 10.42 3.70
CA PRO A 399 -25.34 10.57 3.10
C PRO A 399 -24.80 11.98 3.34
N LEU A 400 -23.47 12.12 3.31
CA LEU A 400 -22.83 13.45 3.32
C LEU A 400 -23.16 14.19 2.02
N SER A 401 -23.38 15.50 2.12
CA SER A 401 -23.31 16.37 0.94
C SER A 401 -21.86 16.52 0.48
N PRO A 402 -21.61 16.91 -0.79
CA PRO A 402 -20.26 17.19 -1.28
C PRO A 402 -19.51 18.25 -0.46
N ALA A 403 -20.22 19.26 0.08
CA ALA A 403 -19.62 20.25 0.96
C ALA A 403 -19.18 19.62 2.30
N GLN A 404 -20.09 18.89 2.96
CA GLN A 404 -19.78 18.17 4.21
C GLN A 404 -18.63 17.19 4.04
N ALA A 405 -18.56 16.47 2.91
CA ALA A 405 -17.47 15.55 2.63
C ALA A 405 -16.12 16.25 2.46
N ARG A 406 -16.09 17.44 1.81
CA ARG A 406 -14.88 18.26 1.69
C ARG A 406 -14.44 18.82 3.04
N ASP A 407 -15.37 19.36 3.82
CA ASP A 407 -15.10 19.94 5.13
C ASP A 407 -14.57 18.85 6.10
N GLU A 408 -15.21 17.68 6.12
CA GLU A 408 -14.74 16.55 6.92
C GLU A 408 -13.38 16.04 6.47
N SER A 409 -13.10 16.07 5.16
CA SER A 409 -11.78 15.70 4.62
C SER A 409 -10.68 16.69 5.02
N ALA A 410 -11.01 17.98 5.14
CA ALA A 410 -10.08 19.03 5.54
C ALA A 410 -9.59 18.90 7.00
N ARG A 411 -10.32 18.15 7.85
CA ARG A 411 -9.89 17.82 9.23
C ARG A 411 -8.70 16.86 9.31
N CYS A 412 -8.38 16.17 8.22
CA CYS A 412 -7.33 15.15 8.22
C CYS A 412 -5.95 15.75 8.52
N LEU A 413 -5.19 15.08 9.39
CA LEU A 413 -3.85 15.51 9.78
C LEU A 413 -2.76 15.19 8.72
N HIS A 414 -3.11 14.48 7.64
CA HIS A 414 -2.15 14.02 6.62
C HIS A 414 -0.89 13.35 7.21
N CYS A 415 -1.08 12.55 8.27
CA CYS A 415 0.00 11.92 9.01
C CYS A 415 0.74 10.81 8.25
N ASP A 416 0.29 10.44 7.04
CA ASP A 416 0.93 9.47 6.17
C ASP A 416 2.04 10.08 5.30
N CYS A 417 2.78 9.22 4.60
CA CYS A 417 3.78 9.65 3.64
C CYS A 417 3.14 9.96 2.28
N ARG A 418 3.11 11.24 1.90
CA ARG A 418 2.54 11.71 0.63
C ARG A 418 3.21 11.15 -0.64
N LYS A 419 4.43 10.60 -0.52
CA LYS A 419 5.11 9.84 -1.59
C LYS A 419 5.30 8.37 -1.24
N ALA A 420 4.42 7.75 -0.45
CA ALA A 420 4.60 6.34 -0.03
C ALA A 420 4.91 5.41 -1.21
N ASP A 421 4.24 5.59 -2.35
CA ASP A 421 4.39 4.71 -3.52
C ASP A 421 5.65 4.99 -4.36
N SER A 422 6.21 6.20 -4.29
CA SER A 422 7.40 6.62 -5.05
C SER A 422 8.62 6.96 -4.18
N CYS A 423 8.53 6.77 -2.87
CA CYS A 423 9.63 6.98 -1.93
C CYS A 423 10.69 5.90 -2.12
N ARG A 424 11.80 6.25 -2.78
CA ARG A 424 12.89 5.33 -3.09
C ARG A 424 13.56 4.79 -1.82
N LEU A 425 13.65 5.60 -0.75
CA LEU A 425 14.15 5.12 0.55
C LEU A 425 13.28 3.97 1.07
N ARG A 426 11.95 4.10 1.01
CA ARG A 426 11.01 3.07 1.45
C ARG A 426 11.10 1.82 0.58
N GLN A 427 11.12 1.99 -0.75
CA GLN A 427 11.23 0.89 -1.71
C GLN A 427 12.51 0.09 -1.50
N PHE A 428 13.67 0.74 -1.50
CA PHE A 428 14.95 0.05 -1.28
C PHE A 428 15.03 -0.54 0.12
N SER A 429 14.51 0.12 1.15
CA SER A 429 14.47 -0.47 2.50
C SER A 429 13.67 -1.76 2.55
N GLY A 430 12.55 -1.83 1.82
CA GLY A 430 11.78 -3.07 1.65
C GLY A 430 12.56 -4.14 0.88
N GLN A 431 13.15 -3.76 -0.26
CA GLN A 431 13.92 -4.67 -1.12
C GLN A 431 15.11 -5.31 -0.41
N TYR A 432 15.90 -4.51 0.32
CA TYR A 432 17.11 -4.96 1.01
C TYR A 432 16.84 -5.44 2.45
N GLY A 433 15.58 -5.54 2.87
CA GLY A 433 15.22 -6.04 4.21
C GLY A 433 15.76 -5.20 5.36
N ALA A 434 15.87 -3.88 5.19
CA ALA A 434 16.37 -2.97 6.20
C ALA A 434 15.48 -2.97 7.45
N LYS A 435 16.08 -2.83 8.63
CA LYS A 435 15.38 -2.75 9.91
C LYS A 435 15.43 -1.32 10.47
N PRO A 436 14.34 -0.52 10.40
CA PRO A 436 14.33 0.89 10.83
C PRO A 436 14.81 1.14 12.26
N ALA A 437 14.61 0.17 13.15
CA ALA A 437 14.97 0.30 14.56
C ALA A 437 16.44 -0.05 14.87
N ARG A 438 17.21 -0.59 13.92
CA ARG A 438 18.56 -1.15 14.20
C ARG A 438 19.53 -0.12 14.77
N TYR A 439 19.55 1.08 14.21
CA TYR A 439 20.44 2.17 14.63
C TYR A 439 19.71 3.36 15.25
N ARG A 440 18.44 3.17 15.64
CA ARG A 440 17.66 4.23 16.28
C ARG A 440 18.27 4.53 17.65
N ASN A 441 18.86 5.72 17.79
CA ASN A 441 19.62 6.11 18.99
C ASN A 441 19.05 7.33 19.72
N ARG A 442 18.10 8.06 19.12
CA ARG A 442 17.45 9.22 19.72
C ARG A 442 16.05 9.43 19.15
N GLN A 443 15.21 10.13 19.91
CA GLN A 443 13.89 10.54 19.45
C GLN A 443 14.00 11.96 18.89
N VAL A 444 13.67 12.12 17.62
CA VAL A 444 13.59 13.43 16.95
C VAL A 444 12.11 13.81 16.90
N ALA A 445 11.79 15.06 17.20
CA ALA A 445 10.41 15.55 17.15
C ALA A 445 9.96 15.73 15.69
N PHE A 446 8.69 15.41 15.43
CA PHE A 446 8.04 15.72 14.18
C PHE A 446 8.08 17.21 13.91
N CYS A 447 8.52 17.57 12.71
CA CYS A 447 8.58 18.94 12.24
C CYS A 447 8.15 18.98 10.78
N GLN A 448 7.17 19.84 10.50
CA GLN A 448 6.70 20.13 9.15
C GLN A 448 6.63 21.65 8.95
N ARG A 449 6.90 22.06 7.71
CA ARG A 449 6.76 23.43 7.24
C ARG A 449 5.77 23.48 6.08
N THR A 450 4.80 24.37 6.19
CA THR A 450 3.67 24.52 5.26
C THR A 450 3.50 25.97 4.78
N ASP A 451 4.54 26.79 4.95
CA ASP A 451 4.61 28.20 4.56
C ASP A 451 4.85 28.40 3.05
N HIS A 452 4.44 27.44 2.22
CA HIS A 452 4.36 27.56 0.77
C HIS A 452 3.00 27.04 0.29
N PRO A 453 2.32 27.71 -0.65
CA PRO A 453 0.94 27.39 -1.03
C PRO A 453 0.76 25.96 -1.57
N ARG A 454 1.77 25.42 -2.26
CA ARG A 454 1.75 24.08 -2.88
C ARG A 454 2.61 23.02 -2.20
N LEU A 455 3.51 23.39 -1.28
CA LEU A 455 4.57 22.50 -0.80
C LEU A 455 4.48 22.26 0.70
N VAL A 456 4.92 21.08 1.11
CA VAL A 456 5.26 20.76 2.49
C VAL A 456 6.70 20.27 2.54
N TYR A 457 7.44 20.72 3.56
CA TYR A 457 8.73 20.16 3.91
C TYR A 457 8.69 19.48 5.27
N GLU A 458 9.07 18.20 5.32
CA GLU A 458 9.15 17.41 6.54
C GLU A 458 10.60 16.97 6.80
N SER A 459 11.27 17.62 7.76
CA SER A 459 12.70 17.40 8.01
C SER A 459 13.00 15.98 8.48
N GLY A 460 12.09 15.37 9.24
CA GLY A 460 12.19 13.98 9.70
C GLY A 460 12.19 12.93 8.58
N LYS A 461 11.80 13.30 7.35
CA LYS A 461 11.84 12.42 6.17
C LYS A 461 13.06 12.69 5.28
N CYS A 462 13.87 13.71 5.61
CA CYS A 462 15.02 14.13 4.83
C CYS A 462 16.24 13.23 5.10
N ILE A 463 16.95 12.84 4.03
CA ILE A 463 18.20 12.07 4.12
C ILE A 463 19.44 12.94 3.87
N ALA A 464 19.29 14.27 3.97
CA ALA A 464 20.36 15.25 3.72
C ALA A 464 21.15 15.03 2.40
N CYS A 465 20.46 14.63 1.32
CA CYS A 465 21.12 14.35 0.04
C CYS A 465 21.60 15.60 -0.72
N GLY A 466 21.10 16.78 -0.35
CA GLY A 466 21.45 18.08 -0.95
C GLY A 466 20.90 18.30 -2.35
N ILE A 467 20.06 17.41 -2.88
CA ILE A 467 19.49 17.55 -4.24
C ILE A 467 18.66 18.85 -4.33
N CYS A 468 17.80 19.12 -3.35
CA CYS A 468 17.00 20.34 -3.32
C CYS A 468 17.84 21.61 -3.30
N ILE A 469 18.95 21.62 -2.56
CA ILE A 469 19.89 22.75 -2.48
C ILE A 469 20.48 23.02 -3.87
N ARG A 470 20.99 21.98 -4.53
CA ARG A 470 21.58 22.11 -5.87
C ARG A 470 20.58 22.57 -6.93
N ILE A 471 19.33 22.11 -6.87
CA ILE A 471 18.26 22.57 -7.79
C ILE A 471 18.05 24.08 -7.63
N VAL A 472 17.89 24.53 -6.39
CA VAL A 472 17.62 25.93 -6.05
C VAL A 472 18.82 26.82 -6.40
N GLU A 473 20.03 26.34 -6.17
CA GLU A 473 21.28 27.00 -6.55
C GLU A 473 21.43 27.13 -8.08
N GLN A 474 21.20 26.06 -8.84
CA GLN A 474 21.24 26.09 -10.31
C GLN A 474 20.18 27.02 -10.92
N ALA A 475 19.05 27.18 -10.23
CA ALA A 475 18.00 28.11 -10.63
C ALA A 475 18.25 29.57 -10.19
N GLY A 476 19.38 29.86 -9.53
CA GLY A 476 19.77 31.20 -9.11
C GLY A 476 18.85 31.84 -8.06
N GLN A 477 18.13 31.04 -7.26
CA GLN A 477 17.23 31.55 -6.23
C GLN A 477 18.00 32.07 -5.01
N SER A 478 17.54 33.18 -4.45
CA SER A 478 18.07 33.79 -3.22
C SER A 478 16.89 34.18 -2.32
N PRO A 479 16.85 33.77 -1.03
CA PRO A 479 17.97 33.27 -0.23
C PRO A 479 18.36 31.81 -0.48
N GLY A 480 17.53 31.04 -1.20
CA GLY A 480 17.80 29.64 -1.52
C GLY A 480 17.73 28.68 -0.31
N LEU A 481 18.30 27.49 -0.46
CA LEU A 481 18.33 26.45 0.59
C LEU A 481 19.78 26.16 1.00
N CYS A 482 20.01 25.82 2.26
CA CYS A 482 21.32 25.39 2.75
C CYS A 482 21.21 24.28 3.81
N PHE A 483 22.35 23.68 4.17
CA PHE A 483 22.43 22.84 5.36
C PHE A 483 22.72 23.69 6.59
N THR A 484 22.05 23.40 7.69
CA THR A 484 22.36 23.92 9.02
C THR A 484 22.50 22.79 10.03
N GLY A 485 23.19 23.05 11.15
CA GLY A 485 23.49 22.04 12.16
C GLY A 485 24.73 21.18 11.86
N ARG A 486 25.02 20.23 12.75
CA ARG A 486 26.15 19.28 12.63
C ARG A 486 25.77 17.89 13.16
N GLY A 487 26.39 16.86 12.60
CA GLY A 487 26.10 15.46 12.93
C GLY A 487 24.63 15.13 12.71
N PHE A 488 24.00 14.52 13.71
CA PHE A 488 22.56 14.23 13.70
C PHE A 488 21.68 15.51 13.67
N GLY A 489 22.22 16.68 14.00
CA GLY A 489 21.48 17.95 13.90
C GLY A 489 21.37 18.53 12.49
N VAL A 490 21.90 17.86 11.45
CA VAL A 490 21.90 18.39 10.08
C VAL A 490 20.48 18.41 9.50
N THR A 491 20.02 19.58 9.07
CA THR A 491 18.76 19.74 8.34
C THR A 491 18.94 20.69 7.16
N VAL A 492 18.08 20.54 6.15
CA VAL A 492 17.91 21.59 5.14
C VAL A 492 17.09 22.71 5.77
N SER A 493 17.57 23.95 5.60
CA SER A 493 16.96 25.16 6.12
C SER A 493 17.02 26.29 5.09
N ILE A 494 16.27 27.36 5.36
CA ILE A 494 16.30 28.61 4.62
C ILE A 494 17.20 29.59 5.39
N PRO A 495 18.15 30.27 4.75
CA PRO A 495 18.95 31.30 5.41
C PRO A 495 18.10 32.38 6.08
N PHE A 496 18.58 32.92 7.20
CA PHE A 496 17.94 34.01 7.95
C PHE A 496 16.48 33.76 8.36
N ASN A 497 16.10 32.48 8.55
CA ASN A 497 14.73 32.07 8.92
C ASN A 497 13.65 32.47 7.91
N GLY A 498 14.01 32.59 6.62
CA GLY A 498 13.04 32.85 5.55
C GLY A 498 12.02 31.73 5.34
N THR A 499 11.04 32.01 4.49
CA THR A 499 9.98 31.07 4.10
C THR A 499 10.42 30.12 2.98
N ILE A 500 9.73 29.00 2.84
CA ILE A 500 9.88 28.09 1.70
C ILE A 500 9.55 28.85 0.41
N GLU A 501 8.47 29.63 0.40
CA GLU A 501 8.05 30.45 -0.74
C GLU A 501 9.16 31.38 -1.24
N GLU A 502 9.81 32.12 -0.32
CA GLU A 502 10.95 32.97 -0.64
C GLU A 502 12.15 32.18 -1.18
N ALA A 503 12.42 31.00 -0.62
CA ALA A 503 13.62 30.23 -0.94
C ALA A 503 13.55 29.47 -2.26
N VAL A 504 12.37 28.97 -2.65
CA VAL A 504 12.24 28.04 -3.79
C VAL A 504 11.48 28.62 -4.98
N GLY A 505 10.72 29.71 -4.79
CA GLY A 505 9.94 30.33 -5.86
C GLY A 505 9.12 29.31 -6.67
N GLY A 506 9.27 29.32 -7.99
CA GLY A 506 8.55 28.44 -8.91
C GLY A 506 9.01 26.98 -8.98
N LEU A 507 9.95 26.53 -8.14
CA LEU A 507 10.62 25.23 -8.28
C LEU A 507 9.87 24.04 -7.65
N ALA A 508 8.61 24.22 -7.26
CA ALA A 508 7.83 23.20 -6.54
C ALA A 508 7.85 21.82 -7.21
N ASP A 509 7.55 21.76 -8.51
CA ASP A 509 7.45 20.49 -9.23
C ASP A 509 8.81 19.79 -9.37
N GLN A 510 9.87 20.57 -9.57
CA GLN A 510 11.24 20.05 -9.63
C GLN A 510 11.67 19.46 -8.29
N LEU A 511 11.43 20.16 -7.18
CA LEU A 511 11.79 19.71 -5.84
C LEU A 511 11.04 18.43 -5.44
N VAL A 512 9.74 18.37 -5.68
CA VAL A 512 8.92 17.20 -5.35
C VAL A 512 9.34 16.00 -6.19
N SER A 513 9.54 16.18 -7.50
CA SER A 513 9.98 15.10 -8.40
C SER A 513 11.38 14.57 -8.01
N ALA A 514 12.30 15.49 -7.73
CA ALA A 514 13.69 15.20 -7.41
C ALA A 514 13.92 14.56 -6.03
N CYS A 515 13.06 14.85 -5.05
CA CYS A 515 13.24 14.34 -3.70
C CYS A 515 13.14 12.80 -3.69
N PRO A 516 14.20 12.07 -3.30
CA PRO A 516 14.19 10.60 -3.29
C PRO A 516 13.32 10.02 -2.16
N THR A 517 12.94 10.87 -1.21
CA THR A 517 12.02 10.56 -0.12
C THR A 517 10.75 11.39 -0.27
N ALA A 518 9.99 11.55 0.81
CA ALA A 518 8.86 12.48 0.88
C ALA A 518 9.17 13.68 1.79
N ALA A 519 10.44 14.06 1.92
CA ALA A 519 10.80 15.27 2.64
C ALA A 519 10.22 16.50 1.95
N TRP A 520 10.24 16.55 0.61
CA TRP A 520 9.48 17.49 -0.19
C TRP A 520 8.29 16.76 -0.83
N ALA A 521 7.09 17.30 -0.62
CA ALA A 521 5.87 16.79 -1.23
C ALA A 521 4.90 17.93 -1.54
N TYR A 522 3.91 17.67 -2.40
CA TYR A 522 2.77 18.56 -2.52
C TYR A 522 1.98 18.56 -1.21
N ARG A 523 1.40 19.71 -0.87
CA ARG A 523 0.63 19.86 0.36
C ARG A 523 -0.67 19.03 0.33
N ASP A 524 -1.37 19.08 -0.81
CA ASP A 524 -2.71 18.55 -1.04
C ASP A 524 -2.71 17.35 -2.02
#